data_AF-A0A453I9I8-F1
#
_entry.id   AF-A0A453I9I8-F1
#
_cell.length_a   1.000
_cell.length_b   1.000
_cell.length_c   1.000
_cell.angle_alpha   90.00
_cell.angle_beta   90.00
_cell.angle_gamma   90.00
#
_symmetry.space_group_name_H-M   'P 1'
#
loop_
_entity.id
_entity.type
_entity.pdbx_description
1 polymer ?
#
loop_
_entity_poly.entity_id
_entity_poly.type
_entity_poly.pdbx_seq_one_letter_code
_entity_poly.pdbx_strand_id
1 'polypeptide(L)' 'MKTLVERYKIPVDGKAHRAMHDVTALCYVLQKLTFELKLTVPQLLEKSFRVSDITTTPPKK' A
#
# COMPACT_ATOMS: atom_id res chain seq x y z
N MET A 1 -5.31 -0.27 -4.81
CA MET A 1 -5.07 -1.60 -4.20
C MET A 1 -4.84 -2.70 -5.23
N LYS A 2 -5.72 -2.87 -6.24
CA LYS A 2 -5.62 -3.89 -7.30
C LYS A 2 -4.22 -4.03 -7.92
N THR A 3 -3.59 -2.92 -8.34
CA THR A 3 -2.24 -2.91 -8.93
C THR A 3 -1.15 -3.45 -8.01
N LEU A 4 -1.24 -3.20 -6.70
CA LEU A 4 -0.26 -3.72 -5.74
C LEU A 4 -0.45 -5.22 -5.52
N VAL A 5 -1.69 -5.67 -5.43
CA VAL A 5 -2.05 -7.09 -5.34
C VAL A 5 -1.54 -7.88 -6.55
N GLU A 6 -1.74 -7.34 -7.75
CA GLU A 6 -1.23 -7.94 -8.99
C GLU A 6 0.30 -7.94 -9.04
N ARG A 7 0.94 -6.80 -8.75
CA ARG A 7 2.40 -6.67 -8.74
C ARG A 7 3.06 -7.66 -7.79
N TYR A 8 2.50 -7.84 -6.61
CA TYR A 8 3.05 -8.73 -5.58
C TYR A 8 2.51 -10.17 -5.64
N LYS A 9 1.66 -10.48 -6.63
CA LYS A 9 1.03 -11.80 -6.83
C LYS A 9 0.37 -12.32 -5.55
N ILE A 10 -0.33 -11.44 -4.83
CA ILE A 10 -1.01 -11.81 -3.58
C ILE A 10 -2.26 -12.63 -3.97
N PRO A 11 -2.42 -13.85 -3.44
CA PRO A 11 -3.60 -14.67 -3.74
C PRO A 11 -4.85 -14.00 -3.18
N VAL A 12 -5.88 -13.95 -4.02
CA VAL A 12 -7.12 -13.20 -3.80
C VAL A 12 -8.24 -14.24 -3.70
N ASP A 13 -8.65 -14.61 -2.49
CA ASP A 13 -9.81 -15.50 -2.29
C ASP A 13 -11.14 -14.72 -2.34
N GLY A 14 -12.23 -15.44 -2.62
CA GLY A 14 -13.51 -14.94 -3.11
C GLY A 14 -14.24 -13.85 -2.30
N LYS A 15 -15.40 -13.43 -2.84
CA LYS A 15 -16.18 -12.21 -2.51
C LYS A 15 -16.62 -11.99 -1.05
N ALA A 16 -16.40 -12.92 -0.11
CA ALA A 16 -16.87 -12.75 1.25
C ALA A 16 -15.97 -11.76 2.02
N HIS A 17 -16.51 -10.56 2.29
CA HIS A 17 -15.92 -9.46 3.07
C HIS A 17 -14.75 -8.71 2.42
N ARG A 18 -15.06 -7.92 1.37
CA ARG A 18 -14.12 -6.98 0.70
C ARG A 18 -13.23 -6.18 1.69
N ALA A 19 -13.76 -5.74 2.83
CA ALA A 19 -12.98 -5.01 3.82
C ALA A 19 -11.86 -5.88 4.44
N MET A 20 -12.17 -7.11 4.86
CA MET A 20 -11.16 -8.05 5.38
C MET A 20 -10.16 -8.45 4.31
N HIS A 21 -10.63 -8.56 3.07
CA HIS A 21 -9.77 -8.81 1.92
C HIS A 21 -8.74 -7.67 1.72
N ASP A 22 -9.19 -6.41 1.74
CA ASP A 22 -8.30 -5.26 1.56
C ASP A 22 -7.29 -5.15 2.72
N VAL A 23 -7.71 -5.44 3.95
CA VAL A 23 -6.81 -5.50 5.12
C VAL A 23 -5.75 -6.58 4.93
N THR A 24 -6.16 -7.80 4.56
CA THR A 24 -5.24 -8.93 4.33
C THR A 24 -4.23 -8.60 3.24
N ALA A 25 -4.71 -8.03 2.14
CA ALA A 25 -3.85 -7.61 1.04
C ALA A 25 -2.87 -6.51 1.46
N LEU A 26 -3.30 -5.52 2.25
CA LEU A 26 -2.42 -4.46 2.78
C LEU A 26 -1.33 -5.04 3.69
N CYS A 27 -1.65 -6.01 4.54
CA CYS A 27 -0.67 -6.69 5.38
C CYS A 27 0.42 -7.37 4.54
N TYR A 28 0.05 -8.10 3.49
CA TYR A 28 1.02 -8.75 2.60
C TYR A 28 1.87 -7.74 1.81
N VAL A 29 1.26 -6.67 1.31
CA VAL A 29 1.99 -5.59 0.62
C VAL A 29 3.02 -4.98 1.57
N LEU A 30 2.62 -4.64 2.80
CA LEU A 30 3.52 -4.04 3.78
C LEU A 30 4.69 -4.97 4.11
N GLN A 31 4.42 -6.26 4.34
CA GLN A 31 5.46 -7.26 4.60
C GLN A 31 6.45 -7.40 3.43
N LYS A 32 5.96 -7.39 2.19
CA LYS A 32 6.85 -7.47 1.01
C LYS A 32 7.68 -6.21 0.85
N LEU A 33 7.09 -5.03 1.05
CA LEU A 33 7.82 -3.76 0.99
C LEU A 33 8.94 -3.70 2.03
N THR A 34 8.67 -4.07 3.28
CA THR A 34 9.70 -4.06 4.33
C THR A 34 10.82 -5.07 4.05
N PHE A 35 10.48 -6.25 3.53
CA PHE A 35 11.46 -7.26 3.14
C PHE A 35 12.33 -6.82 1.96
N GLU A 36 11.71 -6.39 0.85
CA GLU A 36 12.43 -6.04 -0.38
C GLU A 36 13.31 -4.80 -0.20
N LEU A 37 12.80 -3.79 0.52
CA LEU A 37 13.52 -2.55 0.78
C LEU A 37 14.49 -2.67 1.95
N LYS A 38 14.45 -3.79 2.70
CA LYS A 38 15.24 -4.00 3.94
C LYS A 38 15.02 -2.87 4.96
N LEU A 39 13.78 -2.43 5.09
CA LEU A 39 13.37 -1.37 6.01
C LEU A 39 12.43 -1.93 7.06
N THR A 40 12.61 -1.50 8.31
CA THR A 40 11.60 -1.69 9.35
C THR A 40 10.36 -0.83 9.05
N VAL A 41 9.22 -1.15 9.67
CA VAL A 41 7.99 -0.35 9.52
C VAL A 41 8.19 1.12 9.89
N PRO A 42 8.87 1.49 10.99
CA PRO A 42 9.15 2.89 11.30
C PRO A 42 9.98 3.60 10.22
N GLN A 43 11.05 2.96 9.74
CA GLN A 43 11.91 3.53 8.69
C GLN A 43 11.16 3.70 7.36
N LEU A 44 10.22 2.80 7.05
CA LEU A 44 9.35 2.94 5.88
C LEU A 44 8.41 4.14 6.04
N LEU A 45 7.84 4.35 7.23
CA LEU A 45 6.97 5.49 7.53
C LEU A 45 7.72 6.82 7.43
N GLU A 46 8.93 6.91 7.96
CA GLU A 46 9.78 8.12 7.87
C GLU A 46 10.10 8.52 6.43
N LYS A 47 10.21 7.53 5.52
CA LYS A 47 10.48 7.76 4.10
C LYS A 47 9.22 7.94 3.26
N SER A 48 8.05 7.70 3.84
CA SER A 48 6.77 7.90 3.18
C SER A 48 6.36 9.37 3.21
N PHE A 49 5.57 9.80 2.22
CA PHE A 49 4.97 11.13 2.21
C PHE A 49 3.55 11.06 2.78
N ARG A 50 3.16 12.09 3.52
CA ARG A 50 1.77 12.33 3.89
C ARG A 50 1.05 12.97 2.72
N VAL A 51 -0.27 12.81 2.70
CA VAL A 51 -1.13 13.50 1.72
C VAL A 51 -0.97 15.02 1.82
N SER A 52 -0.75 15.55 3.03
CA SER A 52 -0.45 16.97 3.28
C SER A 52 0.82 17.47 2.59
N ASP A 53 1.77 16.57 2.29
CA ASP A 53 3.04 16.94 1.68
C ASP A 53 2.88 17.14 0.16
N ILE A 54 1.76 16.67 -0.40
CA ILE A 54 1.41 16.89 -1.81
C ILE A 54 0.70 18.24 -1.91
N THR A 55 1.44 19.29 -2.24
CA THR A 55 0.83 20.55 -2.67
C THR A 55 0.11 20.33 -3.99
N THR A 56 -1.18 20.00 -3.95
CA THR A 56 -2.02 19.97 -5.14
C THR A 56 -2.21 21.42 -5.60
N THR A 57 -1.40 21.89 -6.54
CA THR A 57 -1.75 23.12 -7.25
C THR A 57 -3.05 22.84 -8.01
N PRO A 58 -4.15 23.56 -7.74
CA PRO A 58 -5.36 23.40 -8.53
C PRO A 58 -5.01 23.64 -10.01
N PRO A 59 -5.56 22.86 -10.94
CA PRO A 59 -5.28 23.03 -12.36
C PRO A 59 -5.61 24.47 -12.76
N LYS A 60 -4.65 25.17 -13.38
CA LYS A 60 -4.87 26.52 -13.91
C LYS A 60 -6.02 26.43 -14.92
N LYS A 61 -7.07 27.22 -14.68
CA LYS A 61 -8.19 27.43 -15.62
C LYS A 61 -7.70 28.01 -16.92
#